data_AF-A0AAN9H1J2-F1
#
_entry.id   AF-A0AAN9H1J2-F1
#
_cell.length_a   1.000
_cell.length_b   1.000
_cell.length_c   1.000
_cell.angle_alpha   90.00
_cell.angle_beta   90.00
_cell.angle_gamma   90.00
#
_symmetry.space_group_name_H-M   'P 1'
#
loop_
_entity.id
_entity.type
_entity.pdbx_description
1 polymer ?
#
loop_
_entity_poly.entity_id
_entity_poly.type
_entity_poly.pdbx_seq_one_letter_code
_entity_poly.pdbx_strand_id
1 'polypeptide(L)'
;MFITVIFGEGREEILNLNCNIINFIHCIKEKCNLDPQETVDLMDRTGELVNLTERAQSTDLVCSLLKERESYIPLRVSRGEGSEGPKYSAVYDFGTSYPELAGNASIFLFI
;
A
#
# COMPACT_ATOMS: atom_id res chain seq x y z
N MET A 1 -13.52 9.35 -9.19
CA MET A 1 -12.26 9.79 -8.57
C MET A 1 -11.44 8.54 -8.36
N PHE A 2 -10.31 8.40 -9.06
CA PHE A 2 -9.61 7.12 -9.15
C PHE A 2 -8.11 7.28 -8.90
N ILE A 3 -7.47 6.20 -8.49
CA ILE A 3 -6.01 6.07 -8.39
C ILE A 3 -5.54 4.88 -9.22
N THR A 4 -4.23 4.76 -9.37
CA THR A 4 -3.58 3.54 -9.86
C THR A 4 -2.85 2.84 -8.71
N VAL A 5 -3.08 1.55 -8.52
CA VAL A 5 -2.27 0.73 -7.60
C VAL A 5 -1.39 -0.20 -8.42
N ILE A 6 -0.09 -0.19 -8.14
CA ILE A 6 0.92 -0.94 -8.88
C ILE A 6 1.23 -2.23 -8.10
N PHE A 7 0.78 -3.36 -8.64
CA PHE A 7 0.83 -4.69 -8.01
C PHE A 7 2.01 -5.56 -8.50
N GLY A 8 3.08 -4.95 -9.01
CA GLY A 8 4.26 -5.69 -9.52
C GLY A 8 3.99 -6.51 -10.78
N GLU A 9 5.05 -7.08 -11.36
CA GLU A 9 5.00 -7.87 -12.61
C GLU A 9 4.31 -7.13 -13.79
N GLY A 10 4.40 -5.80 -13.82
CA GLY A 10 3.73 -4.96 -14.82
C GLY A 10 2.21 -4.87 -14.67
N ARG A 11 1.66 -5.36 -13.55
CA ARG A 11 0.22 -5.28 -13.25
C ARG A 11 -0.12 -3.98 -12.51
N GLU A 12 -1.13 -3.30 -13.03
CA GLU A 12 -1.67 -2.08 -12.45
C GLU A 12 -3.19 -2.15 -12.46
N GLU A 13 -3.82 -1.51 -11.48
CA GLU A 13 -5.27 -1.53 -11.30
C GLU A 13 -5.79 -0.15 -10.95
N ILE A 14 -6.91 0.22 -11.56
CA ILE A 14 -7.56 1.49 -11.31
C ILE A 14 -8.64 1.30 -10.25
N LEU A 15 -8.50 1.97 -9.10
CA LEU A 15 -9.41 1.82 -7.97
C LEU A 15 -10.20 3.11 -7.69
N ASN A 16 -11.48 2.97 -7.36
CA ASN A 16 -12.38 4.08 -7.04
C ASN A 16 -12.16 4.58 -5.62
N LEU A 17 -11.94 5.88 -5.46
CA LEU A 17 -11.77 6.55 -4.16
C LEU A 17 -13.10 6.83 -3.44
N ASN A 18 -14.24 6.72 -4.13
CA ASN A 18 -15.56 6.93 -3.55
C ASN A 18 -16.11 5.63 -2.92
N CYS A 19 -15.31 4.98 -2.09
CA CYS A 19 -15.73 3.83 -1.30
C CYS A 19 -15.17 3.94 0.13
N ASN A 20 -15.78 3.20 1.07
CA ASN A 20 -15.30 3.16 2.45
C ASN A 20 -13.91 2.52 2.51
N ILE A 21 -13.07 3.01 3.42
CA ILE A 21 -11.70 2.52 3.59
C ILE A 21 -11.64 0.99 3.79
N ILE A 22 -12.55 0.42 4.56
CA ILE A 22 -12.61 -1.04 4.78
C ILE A 22 -12.82 -1.83 3.47
N ASN A 23 -13.71 -1.37 2.59
CA ASN A 23 -13.99 -2.04 1.31
C ASN A 23 -12.80 -1.92 0.36
N PHE A 24 -12.12 -0.78 0.42
CA PHE A 24 -10.93 -0.53 -0.39
C PHE A 24 -9.75 -1.42 0.04
N ILE A 25 -9.51 -1.56 1.35
CA ILE A 25 -8.52 -2.49 1.90
C ILE A 25 -8.82 -3.92 1.46
N HIS A 26 -10.09 -4.34 1.54
CA HIS A 26 -10.50 -5.67 1.09
C HIS A 26 -10.21 -5.88 -0.39
N CYS A 27 -10.56 -4.92 -1.25
CA CYS A 27 -10.29 -4.99 -2.69
C CYS A 27 -8.79 -5.09 -3.01
N ILE A 28 -7.94 -4.33 -2.30
CA ILE A 28 -6.48 -4.44 -2.45
C ILE A 28 -6.01 -5.85 -2.09
N LYS A 29 -6.46 -6.39 -0.95
CA LYS A 29 -6.07 -7.74 -0.52
C LYS A 29 -6.47 -8.80 -1.54
N GLU A 30 -7.70 -8.73 -2.06
CA GLU A 30 -8.17 -9.66 -3.10
C GLU A 30 -7.33 -9.56 -4.37
N LYS A 31 -7.07 -8.35 -4.88
CA LYS A 31 -6.25 -8.13 -6.09
C LYS A 31 -4.78 -8.53 -5.90
N CYS A 32 -4.29 -8.46 -4.67
CA CYS A 32 -2.95 -8.86 -4.29
C CYS A 32 -2.78 -10.35 -3.94
N ASN A 33 -3.89 -11.10 -3.84
CA ASN A 33 -3.90 -12.43 -3.23
C ASN A 33 -3.28 -12.46 -1.82
N LEU A 34 -3.54 -11.43 -1.01
CA LEU A 34 -3.14 -11.40 0.41
C LEU A 34 -4.14 -12.19 1.27
N ASP A 35 -3.63 -12.80 2.34
CA ASP A 35 -4.49 -13.40 3.36
C ASP A 35 -5.36 -12.32 4.03
N PRO A 36 -6.63 -12.61 4.35
CA PRO A 36 -7.50 -11.66 5.05
C PRO A 36 -6.91 -11.10 6.36
N GLN A 37 -6.06 -11.86 7.06
CA GLN A 37 -5.39 -11.48 8.30
C GLN A 37 -4.12 -10.65 8.08
N GLU A 38 -3.54 -10.66 6.87
CA GLU A 38 -2.39 -9.80 6.57
C GLU A 38 -2.79 -8.33 6.61
N THR A 39 -1.87 -7.47 7.04
CA THR A 39 -2.05 -6.02 7.04
C THR A 39 -1.41 -5.40 5.81
N VAL A 40 -2.11 -4.45 5.19
CA VAL A 40 -1.65 -3.77 3.98
C VAL A 40 -1.79 -2.26 4.15
N ASP A 41 -0.72 -1.55 3.85
CA ASP A 41 -0.69 -0.10 3.73
C ASP A 41 -0.25 0.28 2.30
N LEU A 42 -0.31 1.57 1.97
CA LEU A 42 0.14 2.09 0.68
C LEU A 42 1.36 2.99 0.86
N MET A 43 2.17 3.07 -0.18
CA MET A 43 3.24 4.06 -0.32
C MET A 43 3.00 4.86 -1.59
N ASP A 44 3.15 6.18 -1.53
CA ASP A 44 3.14 7.00 -2.74
C ASP A 44 4.50 7.02 -3.45
N ARG A 45 4.59 7.72 -4.59
CA ARG A 45 5.82 7.80 -5.38
C ARG A 45 6.96 8.56 -4.68
N THR A 46 6.67 9.30 -3.61
CA THR A 46 7.67 10.06 -2.84
C THR A 46 8.23 9.25 -1.67
N GLY A 47 7.69 8.06 -1.42
CA GLY A 47 8.05 7.21 -0.29
C GLY A 47 7.21 7.47 0.96
N GLU A 48 6.17 8.31 0.88
CA GLU A 48 5.30 8.59 2.01
C GLU A 48 4.30 7.44 2.22
N LEU A 49 4.19 6.98 3.47
CA LEU A 49 3.28 5.92 3.87
C LEU A 49 1.87 6.47 4.10
N VAL A 50 0.88 5.75 3.58
CA VAL A 50 -0.54 5.92 3.90
C VAL A 50 -1.02 4.74 4.72
N ASN A 51 -1.21 4.98 6.03
CA ASN A 51 -1.61 3.98 7.01
C ASN A 51 -3.10 3.64 6.89
N LEU A 52 -3.44 2.79 5.92
CA LEU A 52 -4.79 2.27 5.75
C LEU A 52 -5.23 1.44 6.95
N THR A 53 -4.31 0.65 7.51
CA THR A 53 -4.58 -0.28 8.63
C THR A 53 -5.09 0.47 9.87
N GLU A 54 -4.52 1.63 10.18
CA GLU A 54 -4.97 2.47 11.30
C GLU A 54 -6.37 3.06 11.09
N ARG A 55 -6.83 3.11 9.84
CA ARG A 55 -8.14 3.65 9.46
C ARG A 55 -9.13 2.57 9.03
N ALA A 56 -8.79 1.28 9.19
CA ALA A 56 -9.62 0.17 8.72
C ALA A 56 -11.01 0.11 9.36
N GLN A 57 -11.16 0.66 10.58
CA GLN A 57 -12.44 0.76 11.28
C GLN A 57 -13.19 2.07 11.03
N SER A 58 -12.62 3.00 10.26
CA SER A 58 -13.27 4.26 9.94
C SER A 58 -14.40 4.05 8.92
N THR A 59 -15.46 4.86 9.05
CA THR A 59 -16.51 5.00 8.05
C THR A 59 -16.17 6.02 6.96
N ASP A 60 -14.98 6.61 7.01
CA ASP A 60 -14.54 7.59 6.03
C ASP A 60 -14.34 6.97 4.65
N LEU A 61 -14.47 7.83 3.64
CA LEU A 61 -14.15 7.49 2.27
C LEU A 61 -12.63 7.53 2.06
N VAL A 62 -12.12 6.68 1.18
CA VAL A 62 -10.68 6.62 0.84
C VAL A 62 -10.16 7.95 0.29
N CYS A 63 -11.04 8.74 -0.34
CA CYS A 63 -10.70 10.07 -0.84
C CYS A 63 -10.20 11.06 0.22
N SER A 64 -10.44 10.81 1.50
CA SER A 64 -9.87 11.62 2.58
C SER A 64 -8.38 11.34 2.81
N LEU A 65 -7.88 10.20 2.32
CA LEU A 65 -6.51 9.72 2.50
C LEU A 65 -5.68 9.79 1.22
N LEU A 66 -6.28 9.44 0.08
CA LEU A 66 -5.57 9.29 -1.19
C LEU A 66 -5.93 10.42 -2.16
N LYS A 67 -4.91 10.86 -2.91
CA LYS A 67 -5.06 11.88 -3.94
C LYS A 67 -5.42 11.22 -5.26
N GLU A 68 -6.39 11.79 -5.96
CA GLU A 68 -6.80 11.27 -7.27
C GLU A 68 -5.67 11.35 -8.30
N ARG A 69 -5.69 10.45 -9.29
CA ARG A 69 -4.72 10.37 -10.39
C ARG A 69 -3.27 10.10 -9.97
N GLU A 70 -3.04 9.80 -8.69
CA GLU A 70 -1.74 9.35 -8.19
C GLU A 70 -1.58 7.83 -8.28
N SER A 71 -0.33 7.38 -8.16
CA SER A 71 0.01 5.96 -8.09
C SER A 71 0.51 5.57 -6.72
N TYR A 72 0.11 4.38 -6.28
CA TYR A 72 0.48 3.84 -4.99
C TYR A 72 1.00 2.41 -5.11
N ILE A 73 1.91 2.06 -4.21
CA ILE A 73 2.49 0.71 -4.09
C ILE A 73 1.96 0.08 -2.80
N PRO A 74 1.37 -1.13 -2.86
CA PRO A 74 0.92 -1.83 -1.68
C PRO A 74 2.09 -2.49 -0.95
N LEU A 75 2.08 -2.34 0.37
CA LEU A 75 3.08 -2.90 1.28
C LEU A 75 2.42 -3.84 2.27
N ARG A 76 3.00 -5.03 2.44
CA ARG A 76 2.74 -5.85 3.63
C ARG A 76 3.34 -5.17 4.84
N VAL A 77 2.56 -5.13 5.91
CA VAL A 77 3.03 -4.68 7.22
C VAL A 77 3.20 -5.91 8.10
N SER A 78 4.38 -6.09 8.68
CA SER A 78 4.63 -7.09 9.72
C SER A 78 5.01 -6.38 11.01
N ARG A 79 4.40 -6.80 12.12
CA ARG A 79 4.76 -6.30 13.45
C ARG A 79 5.73 -7.30 14.06
N GLY A 80 6.93 -6.85 14.40
CA GLY A 80 7.88 -7.67 15.14
C GLY A 80 7.36 -7.97 16.55
N GLU A 81 7.82 -9.06 17.16
CA GLU A 81 7.59 -9.29 18.58
C GLU A 81 8.43 -8.30 19.41
N GLY A 82 7.80 -7.53 20.30
CA GLY A 82 8.49 -6.63 21.23
C GLY A 82 8.36 -5.13 20.90
N SER A 83 9.48 -4.41 20.99
CA SER A 83 9.54 -2.93 20.87
C SER A 83 9.97 -2.44 19.48
N GLU A 84 10.14 -3.34 18.52
CA GLU A 84 10.43 -2.96 17.14
C GLU A 84 9.17 -2.38 16.45
N GLY A 85 9.35 -1.28 15.72
CA GLY A 85 8.29 -0.69 14.91
C GLY A 85 7.83 -1.60 13.76
N PRO A 86 6.76 -1.21 13.04
CA PRO A 86 6.29 -1.98 11.89
C PRO A 86 7.36 -2.11 10.82
N LYS A 87 7.51 -3.32 10.27
CA LYS A 87 8.35 -3.61 9.11
C LYS A 87 7.48 -3.65 7.86
N TYR A 88 7.96 -3.02 6.80
CA TYR A 88 7.26 -2.92 5.53
C TYR A 88 8.01 -3.69 4.45
N SER A 89 7.29 -4.46 3.66
CA SER A 89 7.80 -5.13 2.47
C SER A 89 6.81 -4.98 1.33
N ALA A 90 7.28 -4.83 0.10
CA ALA A 90 6.39 -4.80 -1.06
C ALA A 90 5.56 -6.10 -1.13
N VAL A 91 4.29 -5.99 -1.54
CA VAL A 91 3.44 -7.18 -1.72
C VAL A 91 3.98 -8.07 -2.85
N TYR A 92 4.63 -7.47 -3.83
CA TYR A 92 5.24 -8.16 -4.96
C TYR A 92 6.71 -7.75 -5.09
N ASP A 93 7.54 -8.71 -5.44
CA ASP A 93 8.90 -8.44 -5.88
C ASP A 93 8.81 -7.88 -7.31
N PHE A 94 9.30 -6.67 -7.49
CA PHE A 94 9.29 -6.02 -8.79
C PHE A 94 10.38 -6.55 -9.73
N GLY A 95 11.27 -7.45 -9.26
CA GLY A 95 12.39 -8.01 -10.02
C GLY A 95 13.38 -6.95 -10.52
N THR A 96 13.14 -5.69 -10.17
CA THR A 96 13.80 -4.49 -10.65
C THR A 96 13.93 -3.57 -9.44
N SER A 97 15.16 -3.24 -9.07
CA SER A 97 15.41 -2.18 -8.10
C SER A 97 14.97 -0.86 -8.74
N TYR A 98 14.07 -0.13 -8.10
CA TYR A 98 13.63 1.20 -8.49
C TYR A 98 14.24 2.24 -7.53
N PRO A 99 15.55 2.52 -7.61
CA PRO A 99 16.25 3.45 -6.72
C PRO A 99 15.68 4.87 -6.77
N GLU A 100 14.94 5.23 -7.81
CA GLU A 100 14.22 6.49 -7.95
C GLU A 100 13.03 6.63 -6.98
N LEU A 101 12.49 5.52 -6.47
CA LEU A 101 11.47 5.51 -5.42
C LEU A 101 12.07 5.58 -4.01
N ALA A 102 13.39 5.40 -3.88
CA ALA A 102 14.14 5.51 -2.62
C ALA A 102 14.50 6.97 -2.29
N GLY A 103 13.57 7.89 -2.51
CA GLY A 103 13.72 9.30 -2.16
C GLY A 103 13.80 9.48 -0.64
N ASN A 104 15.01 9.64 -0.11
CA ASN A 104 15.37 10.10 1.24
C ASN A 104 14.83 9.33 2.47
N ALA A 105 14.05 8.28 2.32
CA ALA A 105 13.83 7.29 3.36
C ALA A 105 14.59 6.01 3.01
N SER A 106 15.40 5.51 3.93
CA SER A 106 16.11 4.23 3.82
C SER A 106 15.11 3.05 3.78
N ILE A 107 14.36 2.94 2.68
CA ILE A 107 13.57 1.76 2.36
C ILE A 107 14.49 0.90 1.52
N PHE A 108 15.31 0.12 2.20
CA PHE A 108 15.97 -1.00 1.56
C PHE A 108 14.89 -2.03 1.22
N LEU A 109 14.38 -1.98 -0.02
CA LEU A 109 13.89 -3.19 -0.68
C LEU A 109 15.12 -4.08 -0.88
N PHE A 110 15.43 -4.91 0.12
CA PHE A 110 16.34 -6.03 -0.10
C PHE A 110 15.57 -7.12 -0.84
N ILE A 111 16.00 -7.35 -2.07
CA ILE A 111 15.83 -8.59 -2.84
C ILE A 111 16.54 -9.72 -2.07
#